data_AF-A0A7J8L8A1-F1
#
_entry.id   AF-A0A7J8L8A1-F1
#
_cell.length_a   1.000
_cell.length_b   1.000
_cell.length_c   1.000
_cell.angle_alpha   90.00
_cell.angle_beta   90.00
_cell.angle_gamma   90.00
#
_symmetry.space_group_name_H-M   'P 1'
#
loop_
_entity.id
_entity.type
_entity.pdbx_description
1 polymer ?
#
loop_
_entity_poly.entity_id
_entity_poly.type
_entity_poly.pdbx_seq_one_letter_code
_entity_poly.pdbx_strand_id
1 'polypeptide(L)'
;MFGRSSVLAKGSLLRYFSSSSSSGVLKIGDVLRQTRTFSNDDVSQYSKLSHDVNPLHFDSESARAAGFEDRLVHGLLVASLFPWIISSHFYVGLPKEISSIYIAREGSRY
;
A
#
# COMPACT_ATOMS: atom_id res chain seq x y z
N MET A 1 -39.97 -28.29 -16.49
CA MET A 1 -38.79 -28.92 -15.88
C MET A 1 -37.54 -28.30 -16.50
N PHE A 2 -36.66 -27.72 -15.66
CA PHE A 2 -35.30 -27.22 -15.92
C PHE A 2 -35.13 -26.17 -17.05
N GLY A 3 -34.85 -24.88 -16.82
CA GLY A 3 -34.07 -24.26 -15.74
C GLY A 3 -32.61 -24.09 -16.16
N ARG A 4 -32.29 -23.10 -17.01
CA ARG A 4 -30.91 -22.63 -17.24
C ARG A 4 -30.74 -21.32 -16.49
N SER A 5 -29.93 -21.31 -15.44
CA SER A 5 -29.48 -20.07 -14.82
C SER A 5 -28.06 -20.24 -14.35
N SER A 6 -27.22 -19.33 -14.85
CA SER A 6 -25.79 -19.19 -14.63
C SER A 6 -25.48 -18.93 -13.16
N VAL A 7 -24.34 -19.46 -12.73
CA VAL A 7 -23.86 -19.44 -11.35
C VAL A 7 -23.42 -18.02 -10.95
N LEU A 8 -24.09 -17.57 -9.90
CA LEU A 8 -23.86 -16.47 -8.96
C LEU A 8 -22.38 -16.05 -8.74
N ALA A 9 -22.00 -14.88 -9.23
CA ALA A 9 -20.82 -14.16 -8.77
C ALA A 9 -21.11 -13.54 -7.39
N LYS A 10 -20.46 -14.05 -6.34
CA LYS A 10 -20.51 -13.46 -4.99
C LYS A 10 -19.64 -12.20 -4.98
N GLY A 11 -20.28 -11.04 -5.13
CA GLY A 11 -19.64 -9.74 -4.94
C GLY A 11 -19.20 -9.55 -3.49
N SER A 12 -17.89 -9.40 -3.29
CA SER A 12 -17.32 -8.95 -2.02
C SER A 12 -17.70 -7.48 -1.79
N LEU A 13 -18.31 -7.21 -0.63
CA LEU A 13 -18.72 -5.89 -0.16
C LEU A 13 -17.50 -5.01 0.15
N LEU A 14 -16.86 -4.45 -0.87
CA LEU A 14 -16.07 -3.24 -0.68
C LEU A 14 -17.07 -2.06 -0.66
N ARG A 15 -17.47 -1.65 0.54
CA ARG A 15 -18.07 -0.33 0.75
C ARG A 15 -17.00 0.72 0.46
N TYR A 16 -16.87 1.07 -0.81
CA TYR A 16 -16.16 2.26 -1.24
C TYR A 16 -17.01 3.44 -0.78
N PHE A 17 -16.58 4.15 0.25
CA PHE A 17 -17.15 5.45 0.56
C PHE A 17 -16.77 6.40 -0.58
N SER A 18 -17.68 6.60 -1.52
CA SER A 18 -17.56 7.61 -2.56
C SER A 18 -17.68 8.99 -1.89
N SER A 19 -16.54 9.59 -1.58
CA SER A 19 -16.46 11.03 -1.37
C SER A 19 -16.80 11.69 -2.70
N SER A 20 -17.86 12.49 -2.73
CA SER A 20 -18.16 13.41 -3.84
C SER A 20 -16.89 14.15 -4.22
N SER A 21 -16.50 14.05 -5.48
CA SER A 21 -15.39 14.81 -6.06
C SER A 21 -15.80 16.28 -6.15
N SER A 22 -15.80 16.98 -5.02
CA SER A 22 -15.53 18.41 -5.06
C SER A 22 -14.02 18.53 -5.21
N SER A 23 -13.57 19.08 -6.34
CA SER A 23 -12.24 19.68 -6.52
C SER A 23 -12.10 20.86 -5.55
N GLY A 24 -12.12 20.56 -4.27
CA GLY A 24 -12.19 21.51 -3.17
C GLY A 24 -10.80 21.69 -2.60
N VAL A 25 -10.39 22.95 -2.51
CA VAL A 25 -9.22 23.35 -1.72
C VAL A 25 -9.35 22.73 -0.32
N LEU A 26 -8.30 22.04 0.12
CA LEU A 26 -8.16 21.53 1.48
C LEU A 26 -8.47 22.62 2.51
N LYS A 27 -9.20 22.25 3.55
CA LYS A 27 -9.53 23.14 4.66
C LYS A 27 -8.94 22.62 5.96
N ILE A 28 -8.67 23.56 6.86
CA ILE A 28 -8.26 23.22 8.23
C ILE A 28 -9.37 22.38 8.85
N GLY A 29 -8.97 21.23 9.41
CA GLY A 29 -9.90 20.25 9.98
C GLY A 29 -10.23 19.09 9.05
N ASP A 30 -9.76 19.10 7.80
CA ASP A 30 -9.90 17.94 6.91
C ASP A 30 -9.10 16.75 7.45
N VAL A 31 -9.74 15.58 7.48
CA VAL A 31 -9.14 14.33 7.95
C VAL A 31 -9.23 13.30 6.84
N LEU A 32 -8.07 12.82 6.38
CA LEU A 32 -7.98 11.71 5.46
C LEU A 32 -7.72 10.41 6.22
N ARG A 33 -8.40 9.33 5.83
CA ARG A 33 -8.24 8.00 6.41
C ARG A 33 -8.14 6.97 5.31
N GLN A 34 -7.14 6.11 5.40
CA GLN A 34 -7.00 4.94 4.55
C GLN A 34 -6.74 3.72 5.42
N THR A 35 -7.36 2.60 5.08
CA THR A 35 -7.04 1.28 5.64
C THR A 35 -6.50 0.40 4.52
N ARG A 36 -5.41 -0.31 4.80
CA ARG A 36 -4.84 -1.33 3.91
C ARG A 36 -4.35 -2.51 4.73
N THR A 37 -4.64 -3.71 4.26
CA THR A 37 -4.06 -4.95 4.78
C THR A 37 -2.88 -5.34 3.90
N PHE A 38 -1.73 -5.64 4.49
CA PHE A 38 -0.56 -6.15 3.78
C PHE A 38 -0.55 -7.67 3.80
N SER A 39 -0.29 -8.26 2.65
CA SER A 39 -0.12 -9.70 2.47
C SER A 39 1.36 -10.10 2.57
N ASN A 40 1.63 -11.40 2.69
CA ASN A 40 3.00 -11.92 2.61
C ASN A 40 3.66 -11.62 1.26
N ASP A 41 2.89 -11.51 0.17
CA ASP A 41 3.43 -11.12 -1.13
C ASP A 41 3.91 -9.67 -1.10
N ASP A 42 3.13 -8.73 -0.52
CA ASP A 42 3.57 -7.33 -0.38
C ASP A 42 4.91 -7.22 0.36
N VAL A 43 5.07 -7.98 1.46
CA VAL A 43 6.31 -8.07 2.25
C VAL A 43 7.46 -8.64 1.41
N SER A 44 7.18 -9.70 0.64
CA SER A 44 8.18 -10.35 -0.22
C SER A 44 8.62 -9.45 -1.38
N GLN A 45 7.69 -8.75 -2.03
CA GLN A 45 8.00 -7.82 -3.10
C GLN A 45 8.77 -6.60 -2.59
N TYR A 46 8.38 -6.07 -1.43
CA TYR A 46 9.10 -4.93 -0.84
C TYR A 46 10.53 -5.29 -0.47
N SER A 47 10.78 -6.48 0.07
CA SER A 47 12.13 -6.96 0.35
C SER A 47 12.98 -7.10 -0.90
N LYS A 48 12.42 -7.60 -2.01
CA LYS A 48 13.13 -7.65 -3.30
C LYS A 48 13.52 -6.26 -3.80
N LEU A 49 12.64 -5.28 -3.61
CA LEU A 49 12.86 -3.90 -4.07
C LEU A 49 13.85 -3.13 -3.18
N SER A 50 13.70 -3.25 -1.86
CA SER A 50 14.49 -2.50 -0.86
C SER A 50 15.79 -3.19 -0.48
N HIS A 51 15.90 -4.48 -0.79
CA HIS A 51 16.94 -5.39 -0.28
C HIS A 51 16.92 -5.55 1.25
N ASP A 52 15.84 -5.15 1.92
CA ASP A 52 15.64 -5.42 3.34
C ASP A 52 15.16 -6.86 3.54
N VAL A 53 16.11 -7.72 3.89
CA VAL A 53 15.92 -9.15 4.16
C VAL A 53 15.94 -9.47 5.66
N ASN A 54 15.60 -8.50 6.51
CA ASN A 54 15.57 -8.72 7.96
C ASN A 54 14.67 -9.92 8.31
N PRO A 55 15.18 -10.94 9.06
CA PRO A 55 14.42 -12.12 9.43
C PRO A 55 13.10 -11.85 10.15
N LEU A 56 12.97 -10.70 10.82
CA LEU A 56 11.72 -10.30 11.48
C LEU A 56 10.51 -10.24 10.53
N HIS A 57 10.74 -10.10 9.22
CA HIS A 57 9.70 -10.07 8.20
C HIS A 57 9.34 -11.45 7.64
N PHE A 58 10.20 -12.45 7.82
CA PHE A 58 10.11 -13.72 7.10
C PHE A 58 10.04 -14.96 8.00
N ASP A 59 10.59 -14.87 9.20
CA ASP A 59 10.71 -15.97 10.14
C ASP A 59 9.97 -15.67 11.46
N SER A 60 8.97 -16.49 11.77
CA SER A 60 8.15 -16.33 12.97
C SER A 60 8.95 -16.58 14.25
N GLU A 61 9.96 -17.46 14.22
CA GLU A 61 10.79 -17.73 15.40
C GLU A 61 11.67 -16.54 15.74
N SER A 62 12.34 -15.95 14.75
CA SER A 62 13.11 -14.73 14.89
C SER A 62 12.26 -13.57 15.42
N ALA A 63 11.05 -13.40 14.88
CA ALA A 63 10.12 -12.37 15.35
C ALA A 63 9.71 -12.58 16.81
N ARG A 64 9.38 -13.82 17.20
CA ARG A 64 9.03 -14.17 18.58
C ARG A 64 10.20 -14.03 19.54
N ALA A 65 11.40 -14.42 19.12
CA ALA A 65 12.63 -14.23 19.89
C ALA A 65 12.91 -12.73 20.15
N ALA A 66 12.50 -11.86 19.22
CA ALA A 66 12.56 -10.41 19.37
C ALA A 66 11.37 -9.80 20.16
N GLY A 67 10.45 -10.62 20.66
CA GLY A 67 9.33 -10.18 21.51
C GLY A 67 8.04 -9.83 20.77
N PHE A 68 7.93 -10.13 19.48
CA PHE A 68 6.69 -9.96 18.71
C PHE A 68 5.82 -11.22 18.71
N GLU A 69 4.53 -11.10 18.46
CA GLU A 69 3.63 -12.27 18.39
C GLU A 69 3.91 -13.14 17.14
N ASP A 70 4.19 -12.49 16.02
CA ASP A 70 4.54 -13.10 14.74
C ASP A 70 5.32 -12.09 13.86
N ARG A 71 5.63 -12.48 12.63
CA ARG A 71 6.33 -11.69 11.61
C ARG A 71 5.70 -10.32 11.40
N LEU A 72 6.55 -9.34 11.18
CA LEU A 72 6.17 -7.95 11.00
C LEU A 72 6.19 -7.54 9.52
N VAL A 73 5.41 -6.53 9.18
CA VAL A 73 5.54 -5.81 7.90
C VAL A 73 6.73 -4.83 8.01
N HIS A 74 7.46 -4.60 6.93
CA HIS A 74 8.52 -3.58 6.88
C HIS A 74 7.98 -2.21 7.29
N GLY A 75 8.65 -1.54 8.24
CA GLY A 75 8.19 -0.23 8.73
C GLY A 75 8.09 0.82 7.62
N LEU A 76 9.05 0.84 6.69
CA LEU A 76 9.03 1.75 5.54
C LEU A 76 7.97 1.38 4.49
N LEU A 77 7.58 0.11 4.36
CA LEU A 77 6.44 -0.29 3.53
C LEU A 77 5.14 0.30 4.09
N VAL A 78 4.93 0.25 5.40
CA VAL A 78 3.78 0.88 6.05
C VAL A 78 3.84 2.41 5.90
N ALA A 79 5.00 3.01 6.16
CA ALA A 79 5.20 4.46 6.06
C ALA A 79 4.97 4.99 4.63
N SER A 80 5.21 4.18 3.60
CA SER A 80 4.97 4.54 2.19
C SER A 80 3.50 4.89 1.88
N LEU A 81 2.55 4.46 2.73
CA LEU A 81 1.15 4.85 2.57
C LEU A 81 0.94 6.34 2.80
N PHE A 82 1.75 6.99 3.63
CA PHE A 82 1.59 8.41 3.91
C PHE A 82 1.72 9.29 2.65
N PRO A 83 2.84 9.26 1.90
CA PRO A 83 2.93 10.01 0.65
C PRO A 83 1.93 9.54 -0.39
N TRP A 84 1.54 8.26 -0.39
CA TRP A 84 0.53 7.74 -1.33
C TRP A 84 -0.87 8.31 -1.06
N ILE A 85 -1.31 8.39 0.20
CA ILE A 85 -2.60 8.99 0.59
C ILE A 85 -2.61 10.46 0.20
N ILE A 86 -1.58 11.21 0.61
CA ILE A 86 -1.42 12.61 0.26
C ILE A 86 -1.42 12.77 -1.27
N SER A 87 -0.69 11.92 -1.99
CA SER A 87 -0.62 12.00 -3.44
C SER A 87 -1.97 11.78 -4.11
N SER A 88 -2.67 10.71 -3.71
CA SER A 88 -3.96 10.32 -4.28
C SER A 88 -5.07 11.34 -4.03
N HIS A 89 -4.96 12.13 -2.97
CA HIS A 89 -5.95 13.14 -2.60
C HIS A 89 -5.60 14.56 -3.09
N PHE A 90 -4.32 14.89 -3.26
CA PHE A 90 -3.89 16.28 -3.58
C PHE A 90 -3.38 16.48 -5.01
N TYR A 91 -2.96 15.43 -5.72
CA TYR A 91 -2.31 15.57 -7.04
C TYR A 91 -3.32 15.42 -8.20
N VAL A 92 -4.52 15.95 -8.03
CA VAL A 92 -5.48 16.14 -9.13
C VAL A 92 -5.04 17.36 -9.93
N GLY A 93 -4.02 17.21 -10.80
CA GLY A 93 -3.62 18.30 -11.70
C GLY A 93 -2.30 18.16 -12.45
N LEU A 94 -1.42 17.22 -12.10
CA LEU A 94 -0.21 16.98 -12.91
C LEU A 94 -0.51 16.01 -14.05
N PRO A 95 0.04 16.25 -15.26
CA PRO A 95 -0.02 15.27 -16.34
C PRO A 95 0.56 13.94 -15.84
N LYS A 96 -0.09 12.82 -16.21
CA LYS A 96 0.24 11.45 -15.79
C LYS A 96 1.64 10.96 -16.21
N GLU A 97 2.47 11.83 -16.79
CA GLU A 97 3.81 11.52 -17.30
C GLU A 97 4.92 11.52 -16.25
N ILE A 98 4.71 12.11 -15.07
CA ILE A 98 5.69 11.96 -13.97
C ILE A 98 5.31 10.75 -13.12
N SER A 99 5.44 9.56 -13.71
CA SER A 99 5.16 8.27 -13.05
C SER A 99 6.43 7.55 -12.56
N SER A 100 7.61 8.16 -12.69
CA SER A 100 8.85 7.64 -12.11
C SER A 100 9.68 8.77 -11.52
N ILE A 101 9.78 8.81 -10.19
CA ILE A 101 10.85 9.55 -9.52
C ILE A 101 12.10 8.65 -9.63
N TYR A 102 12.93 8.90 -10.64
CA TYR A 102 14.23 8.26 -10.73
C TYR A 102 15.16 8.90 -9.69
N ILE A 103 15.44 8.18 -8.60
CA ILE A 103 16.58 8.50 -7.75
C ILE A 103 17.81 7.89 -8.42
N ALA A 104 18.44 8.66 -9.31
CA ALA A 104 19.73 8.27 -9.88
C ALA A 104 20.78 8.30 -8.76
N ARG A 105 21.46 7.18 -8.55
CA ARG A 105 22.65 7.12 -7.70
C ARG A 105 23.79 7.81 -8.44
N GLU A 106 24.20 8.98 -7.98
CA GLU A 106 25.43 9.60 -8.48
C GLU A 106 26.64 8.75 -8.07
N GLY A 107 27.60 8.67 -8.98
CA GLY A 107 28.60 7.63 -9.08
C GLY A 107 29.30 7.22 -7.80
N SER A 108 29.54 5.92 -7.66
CA SER A 108 30.62 5.40 -6.81
C SER A 108 31.50 4.54 -7.70
N ARG A 109 32.44 5.20 -8.37
CA ARG A 109 33.68 4.55 -8.84
C ARG A 109 34.57 4.40 -7.61
N TYR A 110 34.79 3.17 -7.18
CA TYR A 110 36.07 2.68 -6.65
C TYR A 110 36.14 1.19 -6.98
#